data_AF-A0A1H1DGX7-F1
#
_entry.id   AF-A0A1H1DGX7-F1
#
_cell.length_a   1.000
_cell.length_b   1.000
_cell.length_c   1.000
_cell.angle_alpha   90.00
_cell.angle_beta   90.00
_cell.angle_gamma   90.00
#
_symmetry.space_group_name_H-M   'P 1'
#
loop_
_entity.id
_entity.type
_entity.pdbx_description
1 polymer ?
#
loop_
_entity_poly.entity_id
_entity_poly.type
_entity_poly.pdbx_seq_one_letter_code
_entity_poly.pdbx_strand_id
1 'polypeptide(L)'
;MSDQHENPPSEDVLDGYLAVLVDESRRTVVKILAEEDRPIPLSLLAGWLTSGRRNASLDALPEHDRRQIEMRLHHTHLPKLESVGAVRYCPESGRITPGENIESVRALVEA
;
A
#
# COMPACT_ATOMS: atom_id res chain seq x y z
N MET A 1 -36.87 11.28 1.71
CA MET A 1 -35.83 10.25 1.77
C MET A 1 -34.93 10.54 0.59
N SER A 2 -33.90 11.34 0.81
CA SER A 2 -33.00 11.74 -0.27
C SER A 2 -31.98 10.63 -0.43
N ASP A 3 -32.03 9.98 -1.58
CA ASP A 3 -31.00 9.09 -2.08
C ASP A 3 -29.62 9.68 -1.80
N GLN A 4 -28.82 8.94 -1.05
CA GLN A 4 -27.39 9.15 -1.00
C GLN A 4 -26.87 8.78 -2.40
N HIS A 5 -26.78 9.76 -3.29
CA HIS A 5 -25.87 9.67 -4.42
C HIS A 5 -24.47 9.64 -3.80
N GLU A 6 -23.99 8.45 -3.44
CA GLU A 6 -22.55 8.19 -3.41
C GLU A 6 -22.07 8.57 -4.79
N ASN A 7 -21.53 9.78 -4.92
CA ASN A 7 -20.92 10.22 -6.16
C ASN A 7 -19.77 9.23 -6.39
N PRO A 8 -19.85 8.32 -7.39
CA PRO A 8 -18.74 7.45 -7.67
C PRO A 8 -17.52 8.33 -7.95
N PRO A 9 -16.30 7.90 -7.60
CA PRO A 9 -15.11 8.66 -7.96
C PRO A 9 -15.18 9.01 -9.45
N SER A 10 -15.00 10.28 -9.79
CA SER A 10 -14.97 10.75 -11.17
C SER A 10 -14.03 9.85 -11.99
N GLU A 11 -14.30 9.63 -13.28
CA GLU A 11 -13.47 8.75 -14.14
C GLU A 11 -11.97 9.09 -14.05
N ASP A 12 -11.62 10.37 -14.00
CA ASP A 12 -10.22 10.84 -13.82
C ASP A 12 -9.56 10.34 -12.52
N VAL A 13 -10.32 10.21 -11.43
CA VAL A 13 -9.83 9.71 -10.14
C VAL A 13 -9.62 8.19 -10.22
N LEU A 14 -10.56 7.49 -10.86
CA LEU A 14 -10.45 6.05 -11.09
C LEU A 14 -9.23 5.71 -11.96
N ASP A 15 -9.01 6.45 -13.04
CA ASP A 15 -7.83 6.31 -13.90
C ASP A 15 -6.53 6.55 -13.12
N GLY A 16 -6.52 7.54 -12.22
CA GLY A 16 -5.41 7.78 -11.31
C GLY A 16 -5.13 6.58 -10.39
N TYR A 17 -6.17 5.97 -9.82
CA TYR A 17 -6.03 4.77 -8.99
C TYR A 17 -5.52 3.59 -9.81
N LEU A 18 -6.10 3.33 -10.98
CA LEU A 18 -5.69 2.24 -11.87
C LEU A 18 -4.23 2.39 -12.34
N ALA A 19 -3.79 3.61 -12.68
CA ALA A 19 -2.41 3.91 -13.03
C ALA A 19 -1.43 3.55 -11.90
N VAL A 20 -1.81 3.81 -10.65
CA VAL A 20 -1.06 3.37 -9.49
C VAL A 20 -1.16 1.85 -9.32
N LEU A 21 -2.28 1.19 -9.57
CA LEU A 21 -2.43 -0.25 -9.33
C LEU A 21 -1.84 -1.18 -10.40
N VAL A 22 -1.24 -0.65 -11.48
CA VAL A 22 -0.53 -1.46 -12.50
C VAL A 22 0.57 -2.35 -11.90
N ASP A 23 1.18 -1.97 -10.78
CA ASP A 23 2.29 -2.67 -10.14
C ASP A 23 1.82 -3.65 -9.06
N GLU A 24 2.32 -4.88 -9.12
CA GLU A 24 1.97 -5.95 -8.17
C GLU A 24 2.39 -5.66 -6.73
N SER A 25 3.55 -5.02 -6.53
CA SER A 25 4.00 -4.66 -5.18
C SER A 25 3.04 -3.62 -4.57
N ARG A 26 2.61 -2.63 -5.35
CA ARG A 26 1.62 -1.63 -4.86
C ARG A 26 0.27 -2.26 -4.51
N ARG A 27 -0.23 -3.17 -5.35
CA ARG A 27 -1.45 -3.97 -5.06
C ARG A 27 -1.33 -4.77 -3.76
N THR A 28 -0.17 -5.41 -3.56
CA THR A 28 0.09 -6.19 -2.34
C THR A 28 0.16 -5.31 -1.09
N VAL A 29 0.80 -4.15 -1.18
CA VAL A 29 0.86 -3.17 -0.07
C VAL A 29 -0.53 -2.71 0.33
N VAL A 30 -1.39 -2.37 -0.64
CA VAL A 30 -2.79 -1.97 -0.38
C VAL A 30 -3.54 -3.08 0.35
N LYS A 31 -3.49 -4.32 -0.16
CA LYS A 31 -4.15 -5.48 0.46
C LYS A 31 -3.70 -5.71 1.91
N ILE A 32 -2.39 -5.61 2.16
CA ILE A 32 -1.84 -5.78 3.50
C ILE A 32 -2.35 -4.68 4.42
N LEU A 33 -2.23 -3.41 4.02
CA LEU A 33 -2.59 -2.29 4.89
C LEU A 33 -4.10 -2.19 5.13
N ALA A 34 -4.94 -2.56 4.16
CA ALA A 34 -6.39 -2.53 4.31
C ALA A 34 -6.93 -3.57 5.30
N GLU A 35 -6.14 -4.60 5.62
CA GLU A 35 -6.50 -5.62 6.61
C GLU A 35 -5.90 -5.36 7.99
N GLU A 36 -5.07 -4.31 8.14
CA GLU A 36 -4.29 -4.06 9.34
C GLU A 36 -4.74 -2.75 10.01
N ASP A 37 -5.34 -2.86 11.20
CA ASP A 37 -5.81 -1.71 11.98
C ASP A 37 -4.67 -0.92 12.67
N ARG A 38 -3.40 -1.30 12.45
CA ARG A 38 -2.26 -0.75 13.19
C ARG A 38 -1.12 -0.31 12.26
N PRO A 39 -0.33 0.72 12.65
CA PRO A 39 0.83 1.15 11.88
C PRO A 39 1.89 0.04 11.71
N ILE A 40 2.22 -0.25 10.46
CA ILE A 40 3.15 -1.32 10.08
C ILE A 40 4.55 -0.75 9.85
N PRO A 41 5.62 -1.33 10.42
CA PRO A 41 6.99 -0.95 10.09
C PRO A 41 7.33 -1.21 8.62
N LEU A 42 8.06 -0.30 7.99
CA LEU A 42 8.55 -0.45 6.61
C LEU A 42 9.31 -1.77 6.39
N SER A 43 10.13 -2.16 7.36
CA SER A 43 10.93 -3.39 7.31
C SER A 43 10.08 -4.65 7.34
N LEU A 44 8.97 -4.64 8.09
CA LEU A 44 8.04 -5.76 8.14
C LEU A 44 7.31 -5.92 6.79
N LEU A 45 6.85 -4.80 6.23
CA LEU A 45 6.22 -4.78 4.91
C LEU A 45 7.17 -5.27 3.81
N ALA A 46 8.45 -4.87 3.85
CA ALA A 46 9.46 -5.34 2.91
C ALA A 46 9.62 -6.88 2.96
N GLY A 47 9.66 -7.46 4.15
CA GLY A 47 9.76 -8.91 4.31
C GLY A 47 8.56 -9.68 3.74
N TRP A 48 7.35 -9.16 3.95
CA TRP A 48 6.14 -9.76 3.39
C TRP A 48 6.09 -9.68 1.86
N LEU A 49 6.52 -8.57 1.27
CA LEU A 49 6.60 -8.43 -0.20
C LEU A 49 7.61 -9.40 -0.82
N THR A 50 8.74 -9.64 -0.15
CA THR A 50 9.76 -10.55 -0.67
C THR A 50 9.31 -12.00 -0.61
N SER A 51 8.64 -12.36 0.48
CA SER A 51 8.31 -13.75 0.77
C SER A 51 6.94 -14.17 0.24
N GLY A 52 6.11 -13.21 -0.19
CA GLY A 52 4.73 -13.43 -0.62
C GLY A 52 3.81 -13.98 0.50
N ARG A 53 4.25 -13.95 1.76
CA ARG A 53 3.53 -14.50 2.91
C ARG A 53 3.54 -13.50 4.07
N ARG A 54 2.36 -13.25 4.66
CA ARG A 54 2.17 -12.35 5.82
C ARG A 54 2.80 -12.85 7.14
N ASN A 55 3.54 -13.96 7.13
CA ASN A 55 4.22 -14.49 8.32
C ASN A 55 5.65 -14.94 8.03
N ALA A 56 6.26 -14.39 6.99
CA ALA A 56 7.65 -14.70 6.70
C ALA A 56 8.58 -14.05 7.73
N SER A 57 9.56 -14.83 8.18
CA SER A 57 10.60 -14.31 9.08
C SER A 57 11.47 -13.32 8.31
N LEU A 58 11.64 -12.11 8.86
CA LEU A 58 12.53 -11.10 8.33
C LEU A 58 14.00 -11.58 8.31
N ASP A 59 14.34 -12.49 9.23
CA ASP A 59 15.69 -13.05 9.37
C ASP A 59 16.03 -14.07 8.27
N ALA A 60 15.04 -14.50 7.47
CA ALA A 60 15.26 -15.42 6.36
C ALA A 60 15.83 -14.73 5.11
N LEU A 61 15.86 -13.39 5.09
CA LEU A 61 16.35 -12.60 3.95
C LEU A 61 17.76 -12.08 4.20
N PRO A 62 18.65 -12.12 3.19
CA PRO A 62 19.91 -11.39 3.24
C PRO A 62 19.66 -9.90 3.50
N GLU A 63 20.45 -9.33 4.41
CA GLU A 63 20.33 -7.92 4.81
C GLU A 63 20.41 -6.94 3.63
N HIS A 64 21.22 -7.27 2.62
CA HIS A 64 21.32 -6.52 1.37
C HIS A 64 19.97 -6.44 0.63
N ASP A 65 19.30 -7.59 0.47
CA ASP A 65 18.07 -7.69 -0.31
C ASP A 65 16.91 -6.97 0.42
N ARG A 66 16.84 -7.14 1.75
CA ARG A 66 15.88 -6.43 2.60
C ARG A 66 16.01 -4.91 2.42
N ARG A 67 17.24 -4.39 2.51
CA ARG A 67 17.52 -2.95 2.35
C ARG A 67 17.16 -2.44 0.96
N GLN A 68 17.42 -3.23 -0.08
CA GLN A 68 17.04 -2.86 -1.45
C GLN A 68 15.52 -2.71 -1.60
N ILE A 69 14.75 -3.60 -0.98
CA ILE A 69 13.28 -3.56 -1.04
C ILE A 69 12.73 -2.41 -0.20
N GLU A 70 13.29 -2.14 0.97
CA GLU A 70 12.93 -0.95 1.77
C GLU A 70 13.16 0.35 1.00
N MET A 71 14.30 0.47 0.31
CA MET A 71 14.57 1.63 -0.55
C MET A 71 13.55 1.76 -1.68
N ARG A 72 13.19 0.65 -2.35
CA ARG A 72 12.16 0.67 -3.40
C ARG A 72 10.79 1.04 -2.85
N LEU A 73 10.41 0.50 -1.69
CA LEU A 73 9.17 0.89 -1.01
C LEU A 73 9.16 2.38 -0.75
N HIS A 74 10.20 2.91 -0.12
CA HIS A 74 10.27 4.31 0.27
C HIS A 74 10.33 5.27 -0.93
N HIS A 75 11.10 4.96 -1.97
CA HIS A 75 11.32 5.90 -3.08
C HIS A 75 10.39 5.69 -4.29
N THR A 76 9.78 4.51 -4.44
CA THR A 76 8.99 4.16 -5.63
C THR A 76 7.54 3.83 -5.32
N HIS A 77 7.30 2.93 -4.37
CA HIS A 77 5.96 2.39 -4.15
C HIS A 77 5.10 3.29 -3.25
N LEU A 78 5.62 3.67 -2.07
CA LEU A 78 4.89 4.47 -1.10
C LEU A 78 4.53 5.87 -1.61
N PRO A 79 5.42 6.63 -2.29
CA PRO A 79 5.05 7.96 -2.79
C PRO A 79 3.91 7.93 -3.80
N LYS A 80 3.84 6.89 -4.65
CA LYS A 80 2.74 6.72 -5.62
C LYS A 80 1.43 6.30 -4.96
N LEU A 81 1.51 5.51 -3.90
CA LEU A 81 0.32 5.13 -3.12
C LEU A 81 -0.20 6.31 -2.29
N GLU A 82 0.71 7.12 -1.76
CA GLU A 82 0.38 8.33 -1.00
C GLU A 82 -0.23 9.42 -1.89
N SER A 83 0.21 9.54 -3.16
CA SER A 83 -0.35 10.52 -4.10
C SER A 83 -1.82 10.31 -4.43
N VAL A 84 -2.35 9.10 -4.21
CA VAL A 84 -3.78 8.77 -4.36
C VAL A 84 -4.49 8.61 -3.02
N GLY A 85 -3.82 8.90 -1.90
CA GLY A 85 -4.37 8.78 -0.55
C GLY A 85 -4.60 7.34 -0.09
N ALA A 86 -3.98 6.35 -0.73
CA ALA A 86 -4.14 4.93 -0.35
C ALA A 86 -3.38 4.59 0.94
N VAL A 87 -2.24 5.26 1.18
CA VAL A 87 -1.39 5.03 2.35
C VAL A 87 -0.85 6.36 2.87
N ARG A 88 -0.33 6.34 4.10
CA ARG A 88 0.47 7.42 4.64
C ARG A 88 1.76 6.85 5.21
N TYR A 89 2.90 7.43 4.82
CA TYR A 89 4.20 7.04 5.35
C TYR A 89 4.73 8.09 6.33
N CYS A 90 5.21 7.66 7.50
CA CYS A 90 5.88 8.50 8.48
C CYS A 90 7.39 8.21 8.47
N PRO A 91 8.22 9.05 7.83
CA PRO A 91 9.67 8.82 7.75
C PRO A 91 10.35 8.83 9.12
N GLU A 92 9.85 9.63 10.06
CA GLU A 92 10.42 9.76 11.41
C GLU A 92 10.29 8.46 12.22
N SER A 93 9.18 7.75 12.05
CA SER A 93 8.92 6.49 12.76
C SER A 93 9.15 5.24 11.91
N GLY A 94 9.36 5.40 10.60
CA GLY A 94 9.47 4.30 9.64
C GLY A 94 8.19 3.46 9.55
N ARG A 95 7.02 4.06 9.82
CA ARG A 95 5.73 3.36 9.86
C ARG A 95 4.81 3.79 8.74
N ILE A 96 3.97 2.87 8.33
CA ILE A 96 2.99 3.03 7.26
C ILE A 96 1.62 2.77 7.85
N THR A 97 0.68 3.65 7.55
CA THR A 97 -0.73 3.51 7.94
C THR A 97 -1.62 3.52 6.72
N PRO A 98 -2.83 2.94 6.83
CA PRO A 98 -3.89 3.19 5.88
C PRO A 98 -4.12 4.68 5.62
N GLY A 99 -4.32 5.04 4.35
CA GLY A 99 -4.76 6.36 3.96
C GLY A 99 -6.29 6.44 3.89
N GLU A 100 -6.82 7.63 3.68
CA GLU A 100 -8.27 7.88 3.63
C GLU A 100 -8.98 7.18 2.47
N ASN A 101 -8.26 6.88 1.39
CA ASN A 101 -8.80 6.24 0.20
C ASN A 101 -8.46 4.74 0.12
N ILE A 102 -7.94 4.14 1.20
CA ILE A 102 -7.45 2.76 1.12
C ILE A 102 -8.54 1.77 0.68
N GLU A 103 -9.78 1.92 1.16
CA GLU A 103 -10.88 1.01 0.83
C GLU A 103 -11.33 1.16 -0.63
N SER A 104 -11.41 2.41 -1.11
CA SER A 104 -11.70 2.70 -2.52
C SER A 104 -10.66 2.09 -3.45
N VAL A 105 -9.38 2.21 -3.08
CA VAL A 105 -8.28 1.64 -3.86
C VAL A 105 -8.24 0.12 -3.73
N ARG A 106 -8.53 -0.44 -2.55
CA ARG A 106 -8.60 -1.89 -2.30
C ARG A 106 -9.65 -2.56 -3.17
N ALA A 107 -10.84 -1.98 -3.28
CA ALA A 107 -11.93 -2.52 -4.10
C ALA A 107 -11.49 -2.77 -5.56
N LEU A 108 -10.60 -1.93 -6.10
CA LEU A 108 -10.05 -2.07 -7.45
C LEU A 108 -8.96 -3.15 -7.59
N VAL A 109 -8.38 -3.62 -6.48
CA VAL A 109 -7.42 -4.74 -6.48
C VAL A 109 -8.14 -6.10 -6.44
N GLU A 110 -9.42 -6.10 -6.03
CA GLU A 110 -10.26 -7.29 -5.91
C GLU A 110 -11.28 -7.44 -7.06
N ALA A 111 -11.48 -6.38 -7.85
CA ALA A 111 -12.29 -6.36 -9.07
C ALA A 111 -11.65 -7.12 -10.24
#